data_AF-A0A149U2R1-F1
#
_entry.id   AF-A0A149U2R1-F1
#
_cell.length_a   1.000
_cell.length_b   1.000
_cell.length_c   1.000
_cell.angle_alpha   90.00
_cell.angle_beta   90.00
_cell.angle_gamma   90.00
#
_symmetry.space_group_name_H-M   'P 1'
#
loop_
_entity.id
_entity.type
_entity.pdbx_description
1 polymer ?
#
loop_
_entity_poly.entity_id
_entity_poly.type
_entity_poly.pdbx_seq_one_letter_code
_entity_poly.pdbx_strand_id
1 'polypeptide(L)'
;MTADYRFDPLQFPMPVRTGLFPRRDIDLYAELSARVGVCVHGFMLADLGRKAWDLRKKYWQPGEGAWVAFREAVHQCHPHLPVEEKLAQDGHQFDSLYELAVYRSIKPILPSSVKLDVHPVVKGCIFEEEAFADFKVSSACTGKSCFIEVVGLFDRTFTAYSPTQKARKDETLRRLHRYPSSQRPILIFKDMVCDPEQVTAAIRQAIVAVAEDGLRTAA
;
A
#
# COMPACT_ATOMS: atom_id res chain seq x y z
N MET A 1 -36.24 23.47 -41.77
CA MET A 1 -35.72 22.36 -40.94
C MET A 1 -34.40 22.83 -40.33
N THR A 2 -34.27 22.79 -39.00
CA THR A 2 -33.00 23.08 -38.33
C THR A 2 -32.10 21.85 -38.44
N ALA A 3 -30.84 22.05 -38.84
CA ALA A 3 -29.87 20.97 -38.87
C ALA A 3 -29.65 20.44 -37.44
N ASP A 4 -29.73 19.12 -37.28
CA ASP A 4 -29.44 18.43 -36.02
C ASP A 4 -27.95 18.11 -35.98
N TYR A 5 -27.21 18.82 -35.13
CA TYR A 5 -25.75 18.70 -34.98
C TYR A 5 -25.34 17.75 -33.84
N ARG A 6 -26.27 16.97 -33.29
CA ARG A 6 -25.96 16.00 -32.24
C ARG A 6 -25.14 14.83 -32.82
N PHE A 7 -24.25 14.28 -31.98
CA PHE A 7 -23.44 13.12 -32.34
C PHE A 7 -24.33 11.91 -32.66
N ASP A 8 -24.11 11.30 -33.82
CA ASP A 8 -24.78 10.07 -34.26
C ASP A 8 -23.79 8.89 -34.21
N PRO A 9 -23.89 7.99 -33.23
CA PRO A 9 -22.99 6.84 -33.11
C PRO A 9 -23.11 5.84 -34.27
N LEU A 10 -24.21 5.87 -35.04
CA LEU A 10 -24.38 5.02 -36.23
C LEU A 10 -23.59 5.56 -37.42
N GLN A 11 -23.36 6.88 -37.48
CA GLN A 11 -22.52 7.51 -38.50
C GLN A 11 -21.03 7.43 -38.18
N PHE A 12 -20.69 7.39 -36.89
CA PHE A 12 -19.31 7.27 -36.41
C PHE A 12 -19.13 6.02 -35.53
N PRO A 13 -19.25 4.80 -36.11
CA PRO A 13 -19.15 3.58 -35.35
C PRO A 13 -17.74 3.43 -34.78
N MET A 14 -17.64 3.18 -33.48
CA MET A 14 -16.37 2.83 -32.85
C MET A 14 -15.95 1.41 -33.26
N PRO A 15 -14.69 1.20 -33.65
CA PRO A 15 -14.17 -0.15 -33.86
C PRO A 15 -14.35 -1.01 -32.60
N VAL A 16 -14.67 -2.28 -32.80
CA VAL A 16 -14.85 -3.23 -31.69
C VAL A 16 -13.54 -3.30 -30.90
N ARG A 17 -13.61 -3.05 -29.58
CA ARG A 17 -12.49 -3.03 -28.61
C ARG A 17 -11.52 -1.85 -28.70
N THR A 18 -11.84 -0.75 -29.39
CA THR A 18 -11.09 0.50 -29.22
C THR A 18 -11.61 1.27 -28.01
N GLY A 19 -11.09 0.93 -26.83
CA GLY A 19 -11.28 1.75 -25.64
C GLY A 19 -10.46 3.05 -25.71
N LEU A 20 -10.82 4.04 -24.90
CA LEU A 20 -10.10 5.31 -24.77
C LEU A 20 -8.62 5.12 -24.35
N PHE A 21 -8.31 3.98 -23.72
CA PHE A 21 -7.00 3.66 -23.20
C PHE A 21 -6.42 2.40 -23.86
N PRO A 22 -5.10 2.35 -24.13
CA PRO A 22 -4.45 1.15 -24.65
C PRO A 22 -4.62 -0.03 -23.70
N ARG A 23 -5.02 -1.20 -24.23
CA ARG A 23 -5.24 -2.40 -23.42
C ARG A 23 -4.02 -2.81 -22.60
N ARG A 24 -2.81 -2.66 -23.16
CA ARG A 24 -1.54 -2.92 -22.46
C ARG A 24 -1.35 -2.05 -21.21
N ASP A 25 -1.84 -0.82 -21.21
CA ASP A 25 -1.69 0.11 -20.09
C ASP A 25 -2.69 -0.28 -18.98
N ILE A 26 -3.90 -0.69 -19.37
CA ILE A 26 -4.92 -1.27 -18.47
C ILE A 26 -4.41 -2.55 -17.79
N ASP A 27 -3.91 -3.51 -18.56
CA ASP A 27 -3.45 -4.80 -18.04
C ASP A 27 -2.20 -4.62 -17.15
N LEU A 28 -1.29 -3.71 -17.52
CA LEU A 28 -0.15 -3.36 -16.68
C LEU A 28 -0.60 -2.78 -15.32
N TYR A 29 -1.58 -1.87 -15.31
CA TYR A 29 -2.10 -1.33 -14.05
C TYR A 29 -2.72 -2.42 -13.16
N ALA A 30 -3.45 -3.37 -13.77
CA ALA A 30 -4.02 -4.50 -13.06
C ALA A 30 -2.93 -5.41 -12.46
N GLU A 31 -1.88 -5.72 -13.23
CA GLU A 31 -0.71 -6.49 -12.76
C GLU A 31 -0.04 -5.80 -11.56
N LEU A 32 0.19 -4.49 -11.65
CA LEU A 32 0.80 -3.71 -10.57
C LEU A 32 -0.08 -3.68 -9.31
N SER A 33 -1.40 -3.57 -9.48
CA SER A 33 -2.35 -3.58 -8.36
C SER A 33 -2.42 -4.96 -7.69
N ALA A 34 -2.44 -6.02 -8.47
CA ALA A 34 -2.37 -7.40 -7.96
C ALA A 34 -1.05 -7.65 -7.22
N ARG A 35 0.07 -7.15 -7.76
CA ARG A 35 1.39 -7.26 -7.12
C ARG A 35 1.41 -6.63 -5.72
N VAL A 36 0.85 -5.44 -5.57
CA VAL A 36 0.85 -4.71 -4.28
C VAL A 36 -0.29 -5.15 -3.35
N GLY A 37 -1.37 -5.71 -3.89
CA GLY A 37 -2.55 -6.13 -3.13
C GLY A 37 -3.60 -5.02 -2.91
N VAL A 38 -3.44 -3.86 -3.56
CA VAL A 38 -4.39 -2.74 -3.55
C VAL A 38 -4.44 -2.10 -4.95
N CYS A 39 -5.52 -1.42 -5.28
CA CYS A 39 -5.57 -0.53 -6.44
C CYS A 39 -4.57 0.61 -6.25
N VAL A 40 -3.45 0.54 -6.98
CA VAL A 40 -2.33 1.45 -6.76
C VAL A 40 -2.72 2.88 -7.11
N HIS A 41 -2.49 3.80 -6.18
CA HIS A 41 -2.72 5.22 -6.43
C HIS A 41 -1.54 5.84 -7.18
N GLY A 42 -1.75 7.00 -7.81
CA GLY A 42 -0.73 7.65 -8.63
C GLY A 42 0.57 8.01 -7.90
N PHE A 43 0.54 8.18 -6.56
CA PHE A 43 1.77 8.34 -5.79
C PHE A 43 2.57 7.04 -5.64
N MET A 44 1.91 5.87 -5.60
CA MET A 44 2.57 4.55 -5.48
C MET A 44 3.22 4.14 -6.80
N LEU A 45 2.64 4.56 -7.93
CA LEU A 45 3.22 4.32 -9.27
C LEU A 45 4.65 4.87 -9.41
N ALA A 46 5.04 5.85 -8.58
CA ALA A 46 6.41 6.36 -8.54
C ALA A 46 7.44 5.33 -8.05
N ASP A 47 6.99 4.38 -7.23
CA ASP A 47 7.83 3.41 -6.54
C ASP A 47 7.80 2.03 -7.22
N LEU A 48 6.98 1.86 -8.26
CA LEU A 48 6.74 0.58 -8.95
C LEU A 48 7.56 0.38 -10.25
N GLY A 49 8.57 1.23 -10.46
CA GLY A 49 9.51 1.15 -11.58
C GLY A 49 9.09 1.93 -12.84
N ARG A 50 9.92 1.85 -13.89
CA ARG A 50 9.82 2.71 -15.07
C ARG A 50 8.46 2.64 -15.79
N LYS A 51 7.92 1.44 -15.99
CA LYS A 51 6.62 1.26 -16.68
C LYS A 51 5.47 1.90 -15.90
N ALA A 52 5.48 1.77 -14.56
CA ALA A 52 4.49 2.40 -13.69
C ALA A 52 4.62 3.93 -13.69
N TRP A 53 5.85 4.44 -13.73
CA TRP A 53 6.12 5.87 -13.87
C TRP A 53 5.54 6.45 -15.17
N ASP A 54 5.60 5.71 -16.28
CA ASP A 54 5.00 6.14 -17.54
C ASP A 54 3.47 6.21 -17.45
N LEU A 55 2.82 5.25 -16.78
CA LEU A 55 1.38 5.33 -16.50
C LEU A 55 1.03 6.56 -15.66
N ARG A 56 1.83 6.83 -14.61
CA ARG A 56 1.65 8.01 -13.74
C ARG A 56 1.71 9.30 -14.55
N LYS A 57 2.69 9.44 -15.43
CA LYS A 57 2.86 10.61 -16.31
C LYS A 57 1.70 10.80 -17.28
N LYS A 58 1.20 9.71 -17.87
CA LYS A 58 0.11 9.76 -18.86
C LYS A 58 -1.26 10.02 -18.26
N TYR A 59 -1.56 9.46 -17.09
CA TYR A 59 -2.94 9.38 -16.60
C TYR A 59 -3.17 10.11 -15.28
N TRP A 60 -2.18 10.17 -14.39
CA TRP A 60 -2.35 10.77 -13.07
C TRP A 60 -1.91 12.24 -13.03
N GLN A 61 -0.73 12.56 -13.57
CA GLN A 61 -0.22 13.94 -13.55
C GLN A 61 -1.04 14.96 -14.36
N PRO A 62 -1.67 14.60 -15.49
CA PRO A 62 -2.49 15.56 -16.25
C PRO A 62 -3.75 16.05 -15.51
N GLY A 63 -4.09 15.45 -14.36
CA GLY A 63 -5.18 15.88 -13.49
C GLY A 63 -6.16 14.76 -13.16
N GLU A 64 -7.09 15.04 -12.23
CA GLU A 64 -8.00 14.05 -11.64
C GLU A 64 -8.92 13.37 -12.68
N GLY A 65 -9.37 14.10 -13.70
CA GLY A 65 -10.31 13.56 -14.70
C GLY A 65 -9.75 12.42 -15.54
N ALA A 66 -8.49 12.54 -15.99
CA ALA A 66 -7.83 11.49 -16.77
C ALA A 66 -7.58 10.24 -15.91
N TRP A 67 -7.29 10.42 -14.63
CA TRP A 67 -7.05 9.34 -13.69
C TRP A 67 -8.33 8.57 -13.36
N VAL A 68 -9.43 9.28 -13.11
CA VAL A 68 -10.74 8.66 -12.85
C VAL A 68 -11.19 7.85 -14.06
N ALA A 69 -11.18 8.44 -15.26
CA ALA A 69 -11.56 7.74 -16.48
C ALA A 69 -10.69 6.51 -16.76
N PHE A 70 -9.39 6.58 -16.50
CA PHE A 70 -8.48 5.45 -16.63
C PHE A 70 -8.85 4.31 -15.67
N ARG A 71 -9.10 4.61 -14.39
CA ARG A 71 -9.50 3.61 -13.39
C ARG A 71 -10.87 2.99 -13.69
N GLU A 72 -11.82 3.77 -14.22
CA GLU A 72 -13.10 3.22 -14.70
C GLU A 72 -12.89 2.23 -15.84
N ALA A 73 -12.03 2.56 -16.82
CA ALA A 73 -11.71 1.65 -17.90
C ALA A 73 -10.98 0.38 -17.43
N VAL A 74 -10.10 0.50 -16.43
CA VAL A 74 -9.50 -0.64 -15.75
C VAL A 74 -10.58 -1.52 -15.13
N HIS A 75 -11.49 -0.95 -14.33
CA HIS A 75 -12.56 -1.69 -13.67
C HIS A 75 -13.46 -2.42 -14.67
N GLN A 76 -13.82 -1.78 -15.79
CA GLN A 76 -14.60 -2.42 -16.85
C GLN A 76 -13.88 -3.65 -17.45
N CYS A 77 -12.54 -3.61 -17.54
CA CYS A 77 -11.73 -4.70 -18.07
C CYS A 77 -11.35 -5.76 -17.02
N HIS A 78 -11.25 -5.35 -15.75
CA HIS A 78 -10.84 -6.13 -14.60
C HIS A 78 -11.80 -5.87 -13.43
N PRO A 79 -13.03 -6.44 -13.45
CA PRO A 79 -14.10 -6.05 -12.52
C PRO A 79 -13.83 -6.33 -11.03
N HIS A 80 -12.83 -7.17 -10.75
CA HIS A 80 -12.38 -7.46 -9.38
C HIS A 80 -11.55 -6.32 -8.77
N LEU A 81 -11.04 -5.40 -9.58
CA LEU A 81 -10.33 -4.21 -9.12
C LEU A 81 -11.33 -3.07 -8.92
N PRO A 82 -11.50 -2.52 -7.71
CA PRO A 82 -12.38 -1.39 -7.52
C PRO A 82 -11.86 -0.15 -8.24
N VAL A 83 -12.78 0.73 -8.66
CA VAL A 83 -12.40 2.05 -9.20
C VAL A 83 -11.62 2.83 -8.15
N GLU A 84 -12.04 2.78 -6.89
CA GLU A 84 -11.37 3.42 -5.75
C GLU A 84 -11.21 2.45 -4.58
N GLU A 85 -10.00 2.44 -4.02
CA GLU A 85 -9.68 1.61 -2.87
C GLU A 85 -10.25 2.23 -1.59
N LYS A 86 -10.97 1.42 -0.81
CA LYS A 86 -11.47 1.84 0.50
C LYS A 86 -10.42 1.53 1.57
N LEU A 87 -10.10 2.53 2.38
CA LEU A 87 -9.19 2.37 3.53
C LEU A 87 -9.86 1.71 4.75
N ALA A 88 -11.08 1.19 4.62
CA ALA A 88 -11.76 0.45 5.68
C ALA A 88 -11.86 -1.02 5.30
N GLN A 89 -11.37 -1.93 6.14
CA GLN A 89 -11.48 -3.38 5.94
C GLN A 89 -11.48 -4.12 7.28
N ASP A 90 -12.31 -5.17 7.39
CA ASP A 90 -12.35 -6.07 8.55
C ASP A 90 -12.59 -5.34 9.89
N GLY A 91 -13.31 -4.20 9.86
CA GLY A 91 -13.58 -3.37 11.05
C GLY A 91 -12.48 -2.38 11.41
N HIS A 92 -11.40 -2.30 10.61
CA HIS A 92 -10.30 -1.36 10.78
C HIS A 92 -10.38 -0.22 9.76
N GLN A 93 -9.91 0.97 10.16
CA GLN A 93 -9.70 2.12 9.30
C GLN A 93 -8.20 2.37 9.21
N PHE A 94 -7.62 2.31 8.01
CA PHE A 94 -6.19 2.52 7.79
C PHE A 94 -5.88 3.98 7.46
N ASP A 95 -4.69 4.45 7.85
CA ASP A 95 -4.22 5.82 7.62
C ASP A 95 -3.68 6.01 6.20
N SER A 96 -3.34 4.91 5.50
CA SER A 96 -2.81 4.97 4.13
C SER A 96 -3.04 3.71 3.31
N LEU A 97 -2.92 3.85 1.98
CA LEU A 97 -2.92 2.70 1.06
C LEU A 97 -1.74 1.76 1.27
N TYR A 98 -0.58 2.29 1.69
CA TYR A 98 0.58 1.48 2.02
C TYR A 98 0.29 0.57 3.21
N GLU A 99 -0.37 1.11 4.22
CA GLU A 99 -0.76 0.36 5.40
C GLU A 99 -1.78 -0.74 5.07
N LEU A 100 -2.82 -0.43 4.28
CA LEU A 100 -3.78 -1.42 3.80
C LEU A 100 -3.10 -2.54 2.98
N ALA A 101 -2.13 -2.20 2.13
CA ALA A 101 -1.36 -3.18 1.37
C ALA A 101 -0.56 -4.12 2.27
N VAL A 102 0.09 -3.57 3.31
CA VAL A 102 0.80 -4.37 4.31
C VAL A 102 -0.17 -5.26 5.10
N TYR A 103 -1.31 -4.73 5.54
CA TYR A 103 -2.34 -5.52 6.23
C TYR A 103 -2.79 -6.73 5.42
N ARG A 104 -3.14 -6.51 4.15
CA ARG A 104 -3.53 -7.58 3.21
C ARG A 104 -2.41 -8.58 2.96
N SER A 105 -1.15 -8.16 3.07
CA SER A 105 0.01 -9.04 2.95
C SER A 105 0.27 -9.86 4.23
N ILE A 106 -0.06 -9.33 5.41
CA ILE A 106 0.12 -10.05 6.69
C ILE A 106 -0.90 -11.18 6.83
N LYS A 107 -2.20 -10.90 6.59
CA LYS A 107 -3.29 -11.86 6.89
C LYS A 107 -3.06 -13.29 6.37
N PRO A 108 -2.64 -13.51 5.11
CA PRO A 108 -2.55 -14.87 4.55
C PRO A 108 -1.39 -15.69 5.12
N ILE A 109 -0.37 -15.05 5.70
CA ILE A 109 0.84 -15.70 6.19
C ILE A 109 0.95 -15.73 7.71
N LEU A 110 -0.02 -15.15 8.41
CA LEU A 110 -0.05 -15.10 9.88
C LEU A 110 -0.38 -16.50 10.44
N PRO A 111 0.52 -17.11 11.25
CA PRO A 111 0.23 -18.39 11.89
C PRO A 111 -0.94 -18.28 12.88
N SER A 112 -1.69 -19.36 13.07
CA SER A 112 -2.84 -19.40 14.00
C SER A 112 -2.47 -19.13 15.47
N SER A 113 -1.20 -19.33 15.85
CA SER A 113 -0.68 -19.05 17.20
C SER A 113 -0.25 -17.59 17.40
N VAL A 114 -0.26 -16.78 16.34
CA VAL A 114 0.15 -15.37 16.36
C VAL A 114 -1.07 -14.49 16.16
N LYS A 115 -1.29 -13.56 17.08
CA LYS A 115 -2.30 -12.53 17.00
C LYS A 115 -1.75 -11.29 16.32
N LEU A 116 -2.52 -10.71 15.40
CA LEU A 116 -2.30 -9.39 14.83
C LEU A 116 -3.24 -8.37 15.50
N ASP A 117 -2.66 -7.32 16.08
CA ASP A 117 -3.39 -6.11 16.46
C ASP A 117 -3.10 -5.01 15.42
N VAL A 118 -4.15 -4.34 14.95
CA VAL A 118 -4.07 -3.13 14.09
C VAL A 118 -4.30 -1.91 14.97
N HIS A 119 -3.48 -0.87 14.80
CA HIS A 119 -3.51 0.35 15.62
C HIS A 119 -3.45 0.12 17.14
N PRO A 120 -2.55 -0.73 17.68
CA PRO A 120 -2.39 -0.85 19.11
C PRO A 120 -1.67 0.35 19.72
N VAL A 121 -2.06 0.71 20.94
CA VAL A 121 -1.35 1.71 21.75
C VAL A 121 0.08 1.24 22.06
N VAL A 122 1.05 2.12 21.86
CA VAL A 122 2.45 1.97 22.23
C VAL A 122 2.62 2.42 23.67
N LYS A 123 2.69 1.47 24.59
CA LYS A 123 2.89 1.76 26.02
C LYS A 123 4.33 2.17 26.31
N GLY A 124 4.52 3.05 27.30
CA GLY A 124 5.85 3.44 27.78
C GLY A 124 6.56 4.45 26.86
N CYS A 125 5.83 5.11 25.97
CA CYS A 125 6.32 6.28 25.24
C CYS A 125 6.47 7.46 26.21
N ILE A 126 7.67 8.05 26.28
CA ILE A 126 7.99 9.16 27.18
C ILE A 126 7.51 10.52 26.62
N PHE A 127 7.33 10.60 25.31
CA PHE A 127 7.12 11.86 24.60
C PHE A 127 5.68 12.07 24.08
N GLU A 128 4.85 11.03 24.14
CA GLU A 128 3.48 11.02 23.62
C GLU A 128 2.69 9.90 24.32
N GLU A 129 1.74 10.26 25.19
CA GLU A 129 0.97 9.29 25.99
C GLU A 129 0.04 8.42 25.14
N GLU A 130 -0.46 8.96 24.02
CA GLU A 130 -1.39 8.29 23.10
C GLU A 130 -0.75 8.00 21.73
N ALA A 131 0.38 7.29 21.75
CA ALA A 131 1.02 6.81 20.54
C ALA A 131 0.37 5.50 20.05
N PHE A 132 0.04 5.41 18.75
CA PHE A 132 -0.48 4.19 18.11
C PHE A 132 0.47 3.68 17.03
N ALA A 133 0.85 2.40 17.08
CA ALA A 133 1.62 1.73 16.03
C ALA A 133 0.70 1.33 14.87
N ASP A 134 1.22 1.13 13.67
CA ASP A 134 0.41 0.60 12.56
C ASP A 134 -0.03 -0.84 12.87
N PHE A 135 0.92 -1.71 13.22
CA PHE A 135 0.64 -3.10 13.58
C PHE A 135 1.47 -3.63 14.75
N LYS A 136 0.93 -4.64 15.44
CA LYS A 136 1.68 -5.48 16.38
C LYS A 136 1.33 -6.94 16.18
N VAL A 137 2.34 -7.78 16.02
CA VAL A 137 2.20 -9.24 16.11
C VAL A 137 2.56 -9.70 17.51
N SER A 138 1.83 -10.67 18.05
CA SER A 138 2.09 -11.23 19.38
C SER A 138 1.79 -12.72 19.44
N SER A 139 2.63 -13.47 20.14
CA SER A 139 2.38 -14.90 20.38
C SER A 139 1.44 -15.07 21.56
N ALA A 140 0.35 -15.81 21.34
CA ALA A 140 -0.58 -16.17 22.42
C ALA A 140 0.07 -17.10 23.46
N CYS A 141 1.13 -17.81 23.08
CA CYS A 141 1.80 -18.80 23.93
C CYS A 141 2.92 -18.18 24.77
N THR A 142 3.74 -17.31 24.19
CA THR A 142 4.95 -16.77 24.86
C THR A 142 4.76 -15.37 25.44
N GLY A 143 3.71 -14.65 25.02
CA GLY A 143 3.53 -13.23 25.35
C GLY A 143 4.54 -12.29 24.66
N LYS A 144 5.47 -12.81 23.84
CA LYS A 144 6.38 -11.97 23.04
C LYS A 144 5.57 -11.17 22.01
N SER A 145 6.00 -9.95 21.73
CA SER A 145 5.37 -9.08 20.73
C SER A 145 6.41 -8.32 19.91
N CYS A 146 6.07 -8.02 18.65
CA CYS A 146 6.87 -7.22 17.75
C CYS A 146 5.96 -6.21 17.02
N PHE A 147 6.39 -4.96 16.96
CA PHE A 147 5.68 -3.90 16.22
C PHE A 147 6.17 -3.85 14.77
N ILE A 148 5.29 -3.46 13.86
CA ILE A 148 5.60 -3.18 12.46
C ILE A 148 5.11 -1.76 12.17
N GLU A 149 5.96 -0.95 11.55
CA GLU A 149 5.60 0.42 11.11
C GLU A 149 5.77 0.58 9.61
N VAL A 150 4.77 1.20 8.98
CA VAL A 150 4.73 1.47 7.56
C VAL A 150 5.14 2.93 7.30
N VAL A 151 6.32 3.10 6.73
CA VAL A 151 6.87 4.43 6.41
C VAL A 151 6.48 4.82 5.00
N GLY A 152 5.24 5.29 4.83
CA GLY A 152 4.66 5.59 3.51
C GLY A 152 5.23 6.82 2.78
N LEU A 153 5.95 7.71 3.49
CA LEU A 153 6.47 8.96 2.93
C LEU A 153 7.92 8.86 2.44
N PHE A 154 8.69 7.91 2.97
CA PHE A 154 10.12 7.74 2.67
C PHE A 154 10.40 6.35 2.13
N ASP A 155 11.39 6.27 1.25
CA ASP A 155 12.04 4.99 0.94
C ASP A 155 13.10 4.67 2.00
N ARG A 156 13.71 3.49 1.89
CA ARG A 156 14.79 3.04 2.79
C ARG A 156 16.00 3.96 2.87
N THR A 157 16.25 4.83 1.88
CA THR A 157 17.35 5.82 1.96
C THR A 157 17.03 6.95 2.94
N PHE A 158 15.75 7.13 3.26
CA PHE A 158 15.23 8.19 4.11
C PHE A 158 15.64 9.61 3.64
N THR A 159 15.88 9.74 2.33
CA THR A 159 16.23 11.00 1.68
C THR A 159 14.96 11.79 1.38
N ALA A 160 15.00 13.09 1.65
CA ALA A 160 13.88 14.00 1.41
C ALA A 160 14.04 14.72 0.07
N TYR A 161 13.32 14.27 -0.95
CA TYR A 161 13.36 14.83 -2.30
C TYR A 161 12.29 15.91 -2.52
N SER A 162 11.14 15.81 -1.86
CA SER A 162 10.03 16.78 -1.98
C SER A 162 9.97 17.76 -0.79
N PRO A 163 9.35 18.94 -0.96
CA PRO A 163 9.10 19.86 0.16
C PRO A 163 8.33 19.21 1.31
N THR A 164 7.32 18.38 0.99
CA THR A 164 6.55 17.63 1.98
C THR A 164 7.42 16.65 2.77
N GLN A 165 8.30 15.91 2.08
CA GLN A 165 9.24 15.02 2.75
C GLN A 165 10.18 15.80 3.68
N LYS A 166 10.69 16.96 3.24
CA LYS A 166 11.57 17.79 4.07
C LYS A 166 10.84 18.28 5.33
N ALA A 167 9.60 18.75 5.19
CA ALA A 167 8.80 19.25 6.30
C ALA A 167 8.42 18.16 7.32
N ARG A 168 8.21 16.92 6.87
CA ARG A 168 7.75 15.81 7.72
C ARG A 168 8.84 14.86 8.20
N LYS A 169 10.10 15.11 7.83
CA LYS A 169 11.22 14.22 8.18
C LYS A 169 11.41 14.11 9.69
N ASP A 170 11.48 15.23 10.39
CA ASP A 170 11.70 15.28 11.84
C ASP A 170 10.49 14.74 12.62
N GLU A 171 9.28 14.98 12.15
CA GLU A 171 8.04 14.36 12.67
C GLU A 171 8.12 12.84 12.54
N THR A 172 8.49 12.32 11.36
CA THR A 172 8.61 10.89 11.11
C THR A 172 9.68 10.25 12.02
N LEU A 173 10.84 10.89 12.18
CA LEU A 173 11.87 10.40 13.10
C LEU A 173 11.38 10.38 14.55
N ARG A 174 10.73 11.46 15.02
CA ARG A 174 10.16 11.49 16.37
C ARG A 174 9.16 10.35 16.60
N ARG A 175 8.30 10.06 15.62
CA ARG A 175 7.39 8.90 15.67
C ARG A 175 8.14 7.58 15.80
N LEU A 176 9.25 7.38 15.08
CA LEU A 176 10.04 6.15 15.21
C LEU A 176 10.80 6.06 16.54
N HIS A 177 11.15 7.19 17.14
CA HIS A 177 11.82 7.25 18.45
C HIS A 177 10.88 7.09 19.65
N ARG A 178 9.55 7.02 19.43
CA ARG A 178 8.56 6.79 20.50
C ARG A 178 8.61 5.39 21.10
N TYR A 179 9.15 4.44 20.34
CA TYR A 179 9.27 3.05 20.74
C TYR A 179 10.36 2.86 21.80
N PRO A 180 10.09 2.13 22.90
CA PRO A 180 11.13 1.70 23.81
C PRO A 180 12.25 0.94 23.08
N SER A 181 13.50 1.07 23.53
CA SER A 181 14.65 0.43 22.87
C SER A 181 14.52 -1.09 22.75
N SER A 182 13.81 -1.74 23.68
CA SER A 182 13.53 -3.18 23.67
C SER A 182 12.38 -3.60 22.75
N GLN A 183 11.67 -2.64 22.15
CA GLN A 183 10.46 -2.85 21.34
C GLN A 183 10.50 -2.06 20.03
N ARG A 184 11.70 -1.83 19.48
CA ARG A 184 11.84 -1.13 18.20
C ARG A 184 11.09 -1.89 17.09
N PRO A 185 10.31 -1.18 16.25
CA PRO A 185 9.49 -1.81 15.24
C PRO A 185 10.34 -2.28 14.05
N ILE A 186 9.81 -3.26 13.32
CA ILE A 186 10.26 -3.56 11.97
C ILE A 186 9.66 -2.52 11.03
N LEU A 187 10.51 -1.86 10.25
CA LEU A 187 10.09 -0.81 9.33
C LEU A 187 9.83 -1.40 7.93
N ILE A 188 8.70 -1.03 7.34
CA ILE A 188 8.37 -1.31 5.95
C ILE A 188 8.22 0.04 5.23
N PHE A 189 9.21 0.40 4.44
CA PHE A 189 9.23 1.66 3.68
C PHE A 189 8.38 1.56 2.41
N LYS A 190 7.99 2.71 1.85
CA LYS A 190 7.12 2.75 0.66
C LYS A 190 7.67 1.96 -0.54
N ASP A 191 8.99 1.95 -0.74
CA ASP A 191 9.65 1.19 -1.80
C ASP A 191 9.59 -0.32 -1.53
N MET A 192 9.63 -0.73 -0.26
CA MET A 192 9.42 -2.12 0.13
C MET A 192 7.99 -2.55 -0.12
N VAL A 193 6.97 -1.74 0.21
CA VAL A 193 5.56 -2.08 -0.05
C VAL A 193 5.30 -2.40 -1.52
N CYS A 194 6.06 -1.77 -2.41
CA CYS A 194 5.99 -1.98 -3.85
C CYS A 194 6.74 -3.24 -4.35
N ASP A 195 7.42 -3.96 -3.46
CA ASP A 195 8.17 -5.20 -3.68
C ASP A 195 7.65 -6.32 -2.73
N PRO A 196 6.81 -7.25 -3.23
CA PRO A 196 6.16 -8.26 -2.39
C PRO A 196 7.13 -9.17 -1.63
N GLU A 197 8.32 -9.40 -2.16
CA GLU A 197 9.33 -10.23 -1.51
C GLU A 197 9.88 -9.54 -0.27
N GLN A 198 10.14 -8.22 -0.36
CA GLN A 198 10.62 -7.41 0.75
C GLN A 198 9.55 -7.27 1.85
N VAL A 199 8.29 -7.04 1.48
CA VAL A 199 7.17 -7.01 2.44
C VAL A 199 7.05 -8.36 3.16
N THR A 200 7.06 -9.45 2.39
CA THR A 200 6.95 -10.80 2.96
C THR A 200 8.12 -11.12 3.89
N ALA A 201 9.35 -10.74 3.52
CA ALA A 201 10.53 -10.93 4.36
C ALA A 201 10.42 -10.15 5.69
N ALA A 202 10.00 -8.89 5.63
CA ALA A 202 9.81 -8.05 6.82
C ALA A 202 8.72 -8.62 7.75
N ILE A 203 7.59 -9.06 7.21
CA ILE A 203 6.51 -9.67 7.99
C ILE A 203 6.98 -10.98 8.63
N ARG A 204 7.69 -11.84 7.88
CA ARG A 204 8.26 -13.08 8.43
C ARG A 204 9.24 -12.80 9.56
N GLN A 205 10.08 -11.77 9.44
CA GLN A 205 10.97 -11.36 10.51
C GLN A 205 10.20 -11.00 11.79
N ALA A 206 9.07 -10.29 11.66
CA ALA A 206 8.20 -9.94 12.80
C ALA A 206 7.59 -11.18 13.46
N ILE A 207 7.12 -12.13 12.65
CA ILE A 207 6.55 -13.40 13.12
C ILE A 207 7.61 -14.24 13.84
N VAL A 208 8.82 -14.35 13.27
CA VAL A 208 9.93 -15.09 13.89
C VAL A 208 10.35 -14.47 15.22
N ALA A 209 10.35 -13.15 15.34
CA ALA A 209 10.69 -12.46 16.58
C ALA A 209 9.74 -12.79 17.76
N VAL A 210 8.51 -13.23 17.47
CA VAL A 210 7.50 -13.60 18.48
C VAL A 210 7.28 -15.12 18.58
N ALA A 211 7.77 -15.88 17.60
CA ALA A 211 7.70 -17.33 17.60
C ALA A 211 8.57 -17.93 18.74
N GLU A 212 8.26 -19.16 19.11
CA GLU A 212 9.09 -19.94 20.02
C GLU A 212 10.45 -20.23 19.37
N ASP A 213 11.52 -20.32 20.17
CA ASP A 213 12.89 -20.64 19.71
C ASP A 213 13.06 -22.07 19.12
N GLY A 214 11.95 -22.72 18.73
CA GLY A 214 11.87 -24.08 18.19
C GLY A 214 11.84 -24.20 16.66
N LEU A 215 11.85 -23.10 15.91
CA LEU A 215 12.11 -23.14 14.45
C LEU A 215 13.61 -22.98 14.14
N ARG A 216 14.46 -23.71 14.87
CA ARG A 216 15.73 -24.14 14.26
C ARG A 216 15.35 -25.17 13.22
N THR A 217 15.37 -24.72 11.96
CA THR A 217 15.38 -25.54 10.74
C THR A 217 15.96 -26.93 11.01
N ALA A 218 15.10 -27.94 10.98
CA ALA A 218 15.57 -29.30 10.76
C ALA A 218 16.30 -29.32 9.41
N ALA A 219 17.51 -29.87 9.43
CA ALA A 219 18.45 -29.96 8.33
C ALA A 219 17.88 -30.71 7.11
#